data_AF-A0A1D3L846-F1
#
_entry.id   AF-A0A1D3L846-F1
#
_cell.length_a   1.000
_cell.length_b   1.000
_cell.length_c   1.000
_cell.angle_alpha   90.00
_cell.angle_beta   90.00
_cell.angle_gamma   90.00
#
_symmetry.space_group_name_H-M   'P 1'
#
loop_
_entity.id
_entity.type
_entity.pdbx_description
1 polymer ?
#
loop_
_entity_poly.entity_id
_entity_poly.type
_entity_poly.pdbx_seq_one_letter_code
_entity_poly.pdbx_strand_id
1 'polypeptide(L)'
;CEFLIEADGYFKGKNVKMNEINKHTTIKSYCSNGDCKTNADGINALTAYIIMLFKDSIKSDEYNDYDECFLMWLSDKLLKMYYDSRGKNVRKGFVYLITLNQAYEKYLKKNKVKLDYWDLFGHINGLKDANLIYMAEFYKLLNIICKTITDYKDNGGESKNLITNSKNCLIQYITLYMNISECKSYLKLLNKLKGIYDDFRNYAIEENGSKNNLATNLKKLTKANGEEMNAVRGFISYKFSKKKCNSLDKKNTNPKKPDKSSLQPSNQQKGGQKETPPPQKSETK
;
A
#
# COMPACT_ATOMS: atom_id res chain seq x y z
N CYS A 1 -1.31 -13.82 -5.03
CA CYS A 1 -0.39 -13.60 -3.88
C CYS A 1 0.86 -14.46 -3.99
N GLU A 2 0.73 -15.77 -4.19
CA GLU A 2 1.85 -16.70 -4.35
C GLU A 2 2.87 -16.25 -5.39
N PHE A 3 2.42 -15.87 -6.59
CA PHE A 3 3.32 -15.37 -7.64
C PHE A 3 4.14 -14.14 -7.21
N LEU A 4 3.56 -13.21 -6.43
CA LEU A 4 4.29 -12.03 -5.94
C LEU A 4 5.32 -12.39 -4.87
N ILE A 5 5.00 -13.37 -4.01
CA ILE A 5 5.90 -13.87 -2.98
C ILE A 5 7.07 -14.64 -3.63
N GLU A 6 6.77 -15.51 -4.59
CA GLU A 6 7.77 -16.22 -5.38
C GLU A 6 8.70 -15.22 -6.10
N ALA A 7 8.11 -14.23 -6.77
CA ALA A 7 8.85 -13.16 -7.43
C ALA A 7 9.79 -12.41 -6.50
N ASP A 8 9.33 -12.07 -5.28
CA ASP A 8 10.15 -11.43 -4.25
C ASP A 8 11.31 -12.34 -3.79
N GLY A 9 11.13 -13.66 -3.83
CA GLY A 9 12.16 -14.66 -3.53
C GLY A 9 13.39 -14.60 -4.44
N TYR A 10 13.23 -14.11 -5.68
CA TYR A 10 14.32 -13.90 -6.63
C TYR A 10 15.13 -12.61 -6.38
N PHE A 11 14.87 -11.87 -5.30
CA PHE A 11 15.62 -10.66 -4.95
C PHE A 11 16.47 -10.84 -3.69
N LYS A 12 17.67 -10.26 -3.70
CA LYS A 12 18.47 -9.96 -2.52
C LYS A 12 18.55 -8.44 -2.35
N GLY A 13 17.61 -7.89 -1.58
CA GLY A 13 17.45 -6.44 -1.43
C GLY A 13 16.93 -5.79 -2.73
N LYS A 14 17.76 -4.97 -3.36
CA LYS A 14 17.46 -4.29 -4.65
C LYS A 14 17.88 -5.11 -5.88
N ASN A 15 18.74 -6.11 -5.68
CA ASN A 15 19.37 -6.87 -6.76
C ASN A 15 18.61 -8.16 -7.00
N VAL A 16 18.35 -8.46 -8.25
CA VAL A 16 17.84 -9.73 -8.73
C VAL A 16 18.96 -10.79 -8.63
N LYS A 17 18.60 -11.99 -8.19
CA LYS A 17 19.48 -13.14 -8.09
C LYS A 17 19.61 -13.80 -9.47
N MET A 18 20.46 -13.24 -10.34
CA MET A 18 20.60 -13.70 -11.73
C MET A 18 20.89 -15.19 -11.87
N ASN A 19 21.72 -15.74 -10.97
CA ASN A 19 22.05 -17.17 -10.98
C ASN A 19 20.84 -18.06 -10.71
N GLU A 20 19.83 -17.58 -9.96
CA GLU A 20 18.59 -18.32 -9.73
C GLU A 20 17.66 -18.20 -10.94
N ILE A 21 17.49 -17.00 -11.48
CA ILE A 21 16.66 -16.77 -12.68
C ILE A 21 17.17 -17.53 -13.90
N ASN A 22 18.47 -17.48 -14.18
CA ASN A 22 19.06 -18.09 -15.37
C ASN A 22 19.04 -19.63 -15.32
N LYS A 23 18.77 -20.23 -14.15
CA LYS A 23 18.49 -21.68 -14.03
C LYS A 23 17.06 -22.03 -14.46
N HIS A 24 16.14 -21.08 -14.40
CA HIS A 24 14.75 -21.31 -14.76
C HIS A 24 14.53 -21.00 -16.24
N THR A 25 14.42 -22.04 -17.08
CA THR A 25 14.31 -21.91 -18.55
C THR A 25 13.19 -20.97 -18.98
N THR A 26 12.02 -21.05 -18.32
CA THR A 26 10.88 -20.16 -18.61
C THR A 26 11.19 -18.70 -18.35
N ILE A 27 11.74 -18.35 -17.18
CA ILE A 27 12.08 -16.95 -16.85
C ILE A 27 13.18 -16.46 -17.77
N LYS A 28 14.24 -17.26 -17.94
CA LYS A 28 15.35 -17.01 -18.85
C LYS A 28 14.89 -16.69 -20.28
N SER A 29 13.83 -17.35 -20.76
CA SER A 29 13.30 -17.11 -22.11
C SER A 29 12.81 -15.67 -22.34
N TYR A 30 12.54 -14.89 -21.29
CA TYR A 30 12.16 -13.48 -21.38
C TYR A 30 13.36 -12.51 -21.32
N CYS A 31 14.58 -13.02 -21.15
CA CYS A 31 15.81 -12.23 -21.21
C CYS A 31 16.29 -12.01 -22.66
N SER A 32 17.01 -10.91 -22.92
CA SER A 32 17.63 -10.65 -24.22
C SER A 32 18.83 -11.56 -24.40
N ASN A 33 18.91 -12.26 -25.54
CA ASN A 33 20.09 -13.04 -25.94
C ASN A 33 20.45 -14.18 -24.97
N GLY A 34 19.44 -14.92 -24.49
CA GLY A 34 19.63 -16.10 -23.66
C GLY A 34 19.56 -15.76 -22.17
N ASP A 35 20.68 -15.37 -21.56
CA ASP A 35 20.75 -15.11 -20.10
C ASP A 35 20.43 -13.66 -19.74
N CYS A 36 19.76 -13.46 -18.60
CA CYS A 36 19.63 -12.14 -17.98
C CYS A 36 20.99 -11.69 -17.42
N LYS A 37 21.47 -10.53 -17.88
CA LYS A 37 22.80 -10.02 -17.54
C LYS A 37 22.74 -8.84 -16.58
N THR A 38 21.69 -8.03 -16.68
CA THR A 38 21.52 -6.82 -15.87
C THR A 38 20.32 -6.91 -14.96
N ASN A 39 20.31 -6.12 -13.88
CA ASN A 39 19.18 -6.07 -12.94
C ASN A 39 17.85 -5.73 -13.63
N ALA A 40 17.91 -4.84 -14.63
CA ALA A 40 16.76 -4.48 -15.45
C ALA A 40 16.28 -5.65 -16.32
N ASP A 41 17.19 -6.46 -16.88
CA ASP A 41 16.80 -7.68 -17.63
C ASP A 41 16.07 -8.65 -16.70
N GLY A 42 16.62 -8.89 -15.50
CA GLY A 42 16.01 -9.78 -14.52
C GLY A 42 14.63 -9.31 -14.05
N ILE A 43 14.47 -8.01 -13.78
CA ILE A 43 13.16 -7.42 -13.46
C ILE A 43 12.21 -7.58 -14.64
N ASN A 44 12.69 -7.33 -15.87
CA ASN A 44 11.85 -7.45 -17.04
C ASN A 44 11.36 -8.89 -17.27
N ALA A 45 12.27 -9.85 -17.15
CA ALA A 45 11.98 -11.25 -17.30
C ALA A 45 11.01 -11.77 -16.23
N LEU A 46 11.21 -11.38 -14.96
CA LEU A 46 10.27 -11.73 -13.89
C LEU A 46 8.89 -11.14 -14.12
N THR A 47 8.81 -9.86 -14.52
CA THR A 47 7.53 -9.19 -14.78
C THR A 47 6.75 -9.94 -15.87
N ALA A 48 7.41 -10.25 -16.99
CA ALA A 48 6.84 -11.04 -18.07
C ALA A 48 6.35 -12.42 -17.60
N TYR A 49 7.21 -13.15 -16.90
CA TYR A 49 6.92 -14.48 -16.39
C TYR A 49 5.69 -14.50 -15.47
N ILE A 50 5.66 -13.62 -14.48
CA ILE A 50 4.59 -13.54 -13.49
C ILE A 50 3.26 -13.20 -14.16
N ILE A 51 3.25 -12.24 -15.07
CA ILE A 51 2.04 -11.81 -15.76
C ILE A 51 1.47 -12.95 -16.60
N MET A 52 2.32 -13.68 -17.32
CA MET A 52 1.86 -14.81 -18.14
C MET A 52 1.27 -15.91 -17.27
N LEU A 53 1.99 -16.32 -16.22
CA LEU A 53 1.46 -17.31 -15.26
C LEU A 53 0.15 -16.86 -14.63
N PHE A 54 0.05 -15.58 -14.30
CA PHE A 54 -1.16 -15.05 -13.71
C PHE A 54 -2.33 -15.10 -14.69
N LYS A 55 -2.16 -14.60 -15.91
CA LYS A 55 -3.22 -14.60 -16.93
C LYS A 55 -3.63 -16.03 -17.34
N ASP A 56 -2.70 -16.97 -17.32
CA ASP A 56 -3.01 -18.39 -17.55
C ASP A 56 -3.78 -19.02 -16.38
N SER A 57 -3.71 -18.44 -15.17
CA SER A 57 -4.36 -18.96 -13.96
C SER A 57 -5.80 -18.46 -13.73
N ILE A 58 -6.29 -17.51 -14.53
CA ILE A 58 -7.61 -16.89 -14.36
C ILE A 58 -8.40 -16.90 -15.68
N LYS A 59 -9.69 -16.62 -15.61
CA LYS A 59 -10.54 -16.51 -16.81
C LYS A 59 -10.27 -15.20 -17.54
N SER A 60 -10.47 -15.18 -18.86
CA SER A 60 -10.15 -14.04 -19.73
C SER A 60 -10.89 -12.74 -19.37
N ASP A 61 -12.07 -12.83 -18.77
CA ASP A 61 -12.87 -11.71 -18.30
C ASP A 61 -12.35 -11.09 -16.98
N GLU A 62 -11.52 -11.82 -16.24
CA GLU A 62 -10.89 -11.37 -14.97
C GLU A 62 -9.47 -10.83 -15.18
N TYR A 63 -8.95 -10.84 -16.41
CA TYR A 63 -7.54 -10.53 -16.73
C TYR A 63 -7.03 -9.20 -16.20
N ASN A 64 -7.92 -8.23 -16.01
CA ASN A 64 -7.57 -6.88 -15.61
C ASN A 64 -7.81 -6.63 -14.11
N ASP A 65 -8.35 -7.59 -13.35
CA ASP A 65 -8.79 -7.34 -11.98
C ASP A 65 -7.65 -7.14 -10.99
N TYR A 66 -6.44 -7.56 -11.35
CA TYR A 66 -5.26 -7.54 -10.49
C TYR A 66 -4.06 -6.87 -11.16
N ASP A 67 -4.25 -6.24 -12.32
CA ASP A 67 -3.15 -5.61 -13.04
C ASP A 67 -2.53 -4.44 -12.24
N GLU A 68 -3.31 -3.77 -11.38
CA GLU A 68 -2.76 -2.79 -10.44
C GLU A 68 -1.80 -3.40 -9.42
N CYS A 69 -2.02 -4.65 -8.99
CA CYS A 69 -1.13 -5.35 -8.06
C CYS A 69 0.26 -5.56 -8.67
N PHE A 70 0.34 -5.88 -9.97
CA PHE A 70 1.61 -5.99 -10.69
C PHE A 70 2.32 -4.64 -10.80
N LEU A 71 1.59 -3.57 -11.11
CA LEU A 71 2.19 -2.24 -11.15
C LEU A 71 2.67 -1.77 -9.77
N MET A 72 1.99 -2.12 -8.68
CA MET A 72 2.48 -1.88 -7.32
C MET A 72 3.79 -2.63 -7.06
N TRP A 73 3.85 -3.93 -7.36
CA TRP A 73 5.06 -4.75 -7.21
C TRP A 73 6.23 -4.20 -8.03
N LEU A 74 5.99 -3.87 -9.30
CA LEU A 74 6.99 -3.29 -10.19
C LEU A 74 7.49 -1.94 -9.63
N SER A 75 6.60 -1.13 -9.07
CA SER A 75 6.94 0.15 -8.45
C SER A 75 7.90 0.00 -7.28
N ASP A 76 7.73 -1.02 -6.43
CA ASP A 76 8.67 -1.32 -5.34
C ASP A 76 10.08 -1.63 -5.89
N LYS A 77 10.19 -2.41 -6.97
CA LYS A 77 11.49 -2.74 -7.58
C LYS A 77 12.14 -1.51 -8.21
N LEU A 78 11.37 -0.75 -8.96
CA LEU A 78 11.81 0.49 -9.59
C LEU A 78 12.22 1.55 -8.58
N LEU A 79 11.53 1.65 -7.44
CA LEU A 79 11.88 2.58 -6.38
C LEU A 79 13.24 2.23 -5.76
N LYS A 80 13.51 0.94 -5.55
CA LYS A 80 14.82 0.46 -5.07
C LYS A 80 15.94 0.79 -6.06
N MET A 81 15.72 0.60 -7.36
CA MET A 81 16.67 1.03 -8.40
C MET A 81 16.86 2.54 -8.41
N TYR A 82 15.78 3.30 -8.22
CA TYR A 82 15.85 4.76 -8.18
C TYR A 82 16.76 5.24 -7.05
N TYR A 83 16.55 4.75 -5.83
CA TYR A 83 17.38 5.13 -4.69
C TYR A 83 18.84 4.73 -4.88
N ASP A 84 19.08 3.59 -5.53
CA ASP A 84 20.44 3.16 -5.81
C ASP A 84 21.17 4.09 -6.78
N SER A 85 20.51 4.47 -7.88
CA SER A 85 21.06 5.38 -8.89
C SER A 85 21.41 6.77 -8.34
N ARG A 86 20.87 7.13 -7.18
CA ARG A 86 21.02 8.43 -6.52
C ARG A 86 22.22 8.47 -5.54
N GLY A 87 22.78 7.31 -5.17
CA GLY A 87 23.92 7.22 -4.23
C GLY A 87 23.57 7.41 -2.75
N LYS A 88 24.54 7.17 -1.86
CA LYS A 88 24.36 7.06 -0.39
C LYS A 88 24.04 8.39 0.33
N ASN A 89 24.33 9.53 -0.29
CA ASN A 89 24.26 10.85 0.37
C ASN A 89 23.03 11.68 0.01
N VAL A 90 22.08 11.11 -0.75
CA VAL A 90 20.85 11.82 -1.06
C VAL A 90 19.95 11.77 0.16
N ARG A 91 19.65 12.95 0.73
CA ARG A 91 18.55 13.11 1.68
C ARG A 91 17.35 12.40 1.10
N LYS A 92 16.87 11.33 1.74
CA LYS A 92 15.59 10.66 1.44
C LYS A 92 14.40 11.56 1.82
N GLY A 93 14.57 12.87 1.60
CA GLY A 93 13.65 13.95 1.91
C GLY A 93 12.86 14.31 0.66
N PHE A 94 11.56 14.45 0.90
CA PHE A 94 10.47 14.63 -0.04
C PHE A 94 10.60 15.88 -0.91
N VAL A 95 10.95 15.71 -2.19
CA VAL A 95 10.46 16.56 -3.28
C VAL A 95 10.48 15.71 -4.57
N TYR A 96 9.30 15.39 -5.09
CA TYR A 96 9.00 14.74 -6.37
C TYR A 96 9.87 13.54 -6.77
N LEU A 97 9.72 12.44 -6.05
CA LEU A 97 10.21 11.14 -6.53
C LEU A 97 9.30 10.69 -7.67
N ILE A 98 9.88 10.66 -8.87
CA ILE A 98 9.35 10.42 -10.21
C ILE A 98 8.05 9.59 -10.32
N THR A 99 7.33 9.76 -11.42
CA THR A 99 6.18 8.89 -11.71
C THR A 99 6.61 7.47 -12.05
N LEU A 100 5.68 6.52 -11.95
CA LEU A 100 5.88 5.14 -12.40
C LEU A 100 6.39 5.10 -13.85
N ASN A 101 5.79 5.89 -14.75
CA ASN A 101 6.24 5.96 -16.14
C ASN A 101 7.66 6.50 -16.29
N GLN A 102 8.02 7.56 -15.56
CA GLN A 102 9.39 8.08 -15.59
C GLN A 102 10.41 7.05 -15.09
N ALA A 103 10.06 6.24 -14.09
CA ALA A 103 10.93 5.17 -13.60
C ALA A 103 11.07 4.05 -14.63
N TYR A 104 9.96 3.64 -15.24
CA TYR A 104 9.94 2.64 -16.30
C TYR A 104 10.81 3.05 -17.50
N GLU A 105 10.60 4.25 -18.02
CA GLU A 105 11.35 4.83 -19.14
C GLU A 105 12.85 4.86 -18.85
N LYS A 106 13.23 5.22 -17.61
CA LYS A 106 14.62 5.33 -17.20
C LYS A 106 15.31 3.97 -17.04
N TYR A 107 14.63 2.99 -16.44
CA TYR A 107 15.29 1.76 -15.98
C TYR A 107 14.99 0.52 -16.83
N LEU A 108 13.81 0.43 -17.46
CA LEU A 108 13.36 -0.81 -18.10
C LEU A 108 13.14 -0.68 -19.61
N LYS A 109 12.82 0.52 -20.13
CA LYS A 109 12.50 0.71 -21.56
C LYS A 109 13.60 0.29 -22.52
N LYS A 110 14.86 0.54 -22.16
CA LYS A 110 16.02 0.19 -23.02
C LYS A 110 16.27 -1.32 -23.10
N ASN A 111 15.71 -2.09 -22.17
CA ASN A 111 15.94 -3.52 -22.04
C ASN A 111 14.67 -4.32 -22.37
N LYS A 112 13.75 -3.77 -23.17
CA LYS A 112 12.56 -4.50 -23.62
C LYS A 112 12.96 -5.52 -24.68
N VAL A 113 12.65 -6.78 -24.41
CA VAL A 113 12.98 -7.90 -25.30
C VAL A 113 11.73 -8.38 -26.04
N LYS A 114 10.63 -8.55 -25.29
CA LYS A 114 9.43 -9.23 -25.78
C LYS A 114 8.10 -8.55 -25.39
N LEU A 115 8.11 -7.66 -24.40
CA LEU A 115 6.88 -7.08 -23.83
C LEU A 115 7.02 -5.58 -23.62
N ASP A 116 6.07 -4.82 -24.16
CA ASP A 116 5.80 -3.46 -23.72
C ASP A 116 4.74 -3.49 -22.62
N TYR A 117 5.14 -3.15 -21.38
CA TYR A 117 4.20 -3.12 -20.26
C TYR A 117 3.05 -2.16 -20.50
N TRP A 118 3.27 -1.08 -21.25
CA TRP A 118 2.20 -0.13 -21.49
C TRP A 118 1.20 -0.57 -22.54
N ASP A 119 1.58 -1.49 -23.43
CA ASP A 119 0.64 -2.16 -24.32
C ASP A 119 -0.20 -3.15 -23.51
N LEU A 120 0.45 -3.89 -22.61
CA LEU A 120 -0.22 -4.86 -21.74
C LEU A 120 -1.20 -4.18 -20.75
N PHE A 121 -0.77 -3.10 -20.11
CA PHE A 121 -1.52 -2.39 -19.07
C PHE A 121 -2.29 -1.18 -19.61
N GLY A 122 -2.63 -1.18 -20.91
CA GLY A 122 -3.25 -0.04 -21.59
C GLY A 122 -4.54 0.45 -20.93
N HIS A 123 -5.34 -0.47 -20.36
CA HIS A 123 -6.59 -0.16 -19.67
C HIS A 123 -6.39 0.58 -18.33
N ILE A 124 -5.23 0.42 -17.67
CA ILE A 124 -4.84 1.15 -16.45
C ILE A 124 -3.75 2.21 -16.73
N ASN A 125 -3.67 2.72 -17.97
CA ASN A 125 -2.71 3.77 -18.35
C ASN A 125 -2.73 5.00 -17.43
N GLY A 126 -3.85 5.28 -16.75
CA GLY A 126 -3.92 6.32 -15.72
C GLY A 126 -2.88 6.17 -14.61
N LEU A 127 -2.42 4.95 -14.30
CA LEU A 127 -1.38 4.68 -13.28
C LEU A 127 0.03 5.10 -13.72
N LYS A 128 0.25 5.41 -15.01
CA LYS A 128 1.53 5.97 -15.51
C LYS A 128 1.97 7.20 -14.72
N ASP A 129 1.01 8.03 -14.33
CA ASP A 129 1.21 9.30 -13.65
C ASP A 129 1.23 9.18 -12.12
N ALA A 130 1.04 7.97 -11.59
CA ALA A 130 1.13 7.74 -10.16
C ALA A 130 2.56 7.99 -9.67
N ASN A 131 2.69 8.65 -8.52
CA ASN A 131 3.93 8.75 -7.79
C ASN A 131 4.48 7.36 -7.42
N LEU A 132 5.75 7.12 -7.75
CA LEU A 132 6.39 5.83 -7.55
C LEU A 132 6.45 5.40 -6.07
N ILE A 133 6.64 6.34 -5.14
CA ILE A 133 6.69 6.02 -3.71
C ILE A 133 5.34 5.51 -3.22
N TYR A 134 4.26 6.22 -3.56
CA TYR A 134 2.94 5.78 -3.12
C TYR A 134 2.62 4.38 -3.66
N MET A 135 2.93 4.10 -4.93
CA MET A 135 2.73 2.75 -5.49
C MET A 135 3.56 1.68 -4.76
N ALA A 136 4.79 1.98 -4.34
CA ALA A 136 5.58 1.08 -3.51
C ALA A 136 5.01 0.91 -2.08
N GLU A 137 4.45 1.96 -1.48
CA GLU A 137 3.75 1.86 -0.19
C GLU A 137 2.44 1.06 -0.29
N PHE A 138 1.74 1.15 -1.42
CA PHE A 138 0.62 0.25 -1.74
C PHE A 138 1.11 -1.19 -1.86
N TYR A 139 2.25 -1.44 -2.52
CA TYR A 139 2.83 -2.77 -2.56
C TYR A 139 3.17 -3.30 -1.17
N LYS A 140 3.68 -2.45 -0.27
CA LYS A 140 3.96 -2.84 1.11
C LYS A 140 2.69 -3.32 1.82
N LEU A 141 1.56 -2.64 1.64
CA LEU A 141 0.26 -3.09 2.16
C LEU A 141 -0.16 -4.42 1.51
N LEU A 142 -0.13 -4.51 0.18
CA LEU A 142 -0.47 -5.72 -0.57
C LEU A 142 0.39 -6.92 -0.14
N ASN A 143 1.69 -6.72 0.09
CA ASN A 143 2.60 -7.77 0.53
C ASN A 143 2.23 -8.27 1.94
N ILE A 144 1.85 -7.39 2.87
CA ILE A 144 1.36 -7.80 4.19
C ILE A 144 0.06 -8.62 4.05
N ILE A 145 -0.87 -8.18 3.19
CA ILE A 145 -2.10 -8.93 2.88
C ILE A 145 -1.75 -10.31 2.33
N CYS A 146 -0.87 -10.39 1.33
CA CYS A 146 -0.47 -11.65 0.72
C CYS A 146 0.24 -12.61 1.67
N LYS A 147 1.10 -12.10 2.56
CA LYS A 147 1.71 -12.90 3.62
C LYS A 147 0.67 -13.43 4.60
N THR A 148 -0.36 -12.64 4.92
CA THR A 148 -1.47 -13.08 5.78
C THR A 148 -2.25 -14.21 5.13
N ILE A 149 -2.60 -14.07 3.85
CA ILE A 149 -3.33 -15.08 3.08
C ILE A 149 -2.52 -16.39 2.98
N THR A 150 -1.23 -16.29 2.67
CA THR A 150 -0.36 -17.45 2.51
C THR A 150 -0.13 -18.16 3.85
N ASP A 151 0.09 -17.40 4.93
CA ASP A 151 0.23 -17.96 6.27
C ASP A 151 -1.06 -18.66 6.73
N TYR A 152 -2.24 -18.12 6.43
CA TYR A 152 -3.51 -18.80 6.69
C TYR A 152 -3.64 -20.09 5.86
N LYS A 153 -3.25 -20.06 4.58
CA LYS A 153 -3.30 -21.24 3.71
C LYS A 153 -2.41 -22.36 4.25
N ASP A 154 -1.20 -22.03 4.70
CA ASP A 154 -0.21 -23.02 5.12
C ASP A 154 -0.43 -23.51 6.55
N ASN A 155 -0.91 -22.65 7.46
CA ASN A 155 -0.98 -22.91 8.89
C ASN A 155 -2.40 -22.88 9.48
N GLY A 156 -3.42 -22.60 8.67
CA GLY A 156 -4.81 -22.51 9.09
C GLY A 156 -5.14 -21.32 10.00
N GLY A 157 -6.35 -21.35 10.57
CA GLY A 157 -6.91 -20.25 11.37
C GLY A 157 -6.27 -20.03 12.76
N GLU A 158 -5.49 -21.00 13.24
CA GLU A 158 -4.84 -20.96 14.56
C GLU A 158 -3.46 -20.29 14.53
N SER A 159 -2.97 -19.91 13.34
CA SER A 159 -1.67 -19.28 13.20
C SER A 159 -1.57 -17.97 13.98
N LYS A 160 -0.58 -17.91 14.87
CA LYS A 160 -0.25 -16.70 15.65
C LYS A 160 0.21 -15.54 14.76
N ASN A 161 0.73 -15.84 13.56
CA ASN A 161 1.21 -14.83 12.63
C ASN A 161 0.04 -14.01 12.06
N LEU A 162 -1.18 -14.55 11.99
CA LEU A 162 -2.36 -13.83 11.51
C LEU A 162 -2.65 -12.57 12.33
N ILE A 163 -2.46 -12.64 13.66
CA ILE A 163 -2.67 -11.49 14.55
C ILE A 163 -1.65 -10.39 14.23
N THR A 164 -0.37 -10.76 14.14
CA THR A 164 0.73 -9.82 13.88
C THR A 164 0.59 -9.20 12.49
N ASN A 165 0.33 -10.01 11.47
CA ASN A 165 0.16 -9.54 10.10
C ASN A 165 -1.08 -8.65 9.97
N SER A 166 -2.21 -9.01 10.60
CA SER A 166 -3.42 -8.20 10.59
C SER A 166 -3.22 -6.84 11.27
N LYS A 167 -2.52 -6.78 12.41
CA LYS A 167 -2.16 -5.50 13.05
C LYS A 167 -1.29 -4.64 12.14
N ASN A 168 -0.27 -5.23 11.52
CA ASN A 168 0.61 -4.52 10.59
C ASN A 168 -0.15 -4.02 9.36
N CYS A 169 -1.11 -4.81 8.87
CA CYS A 169 -2.00 -4.45 7.76
C CYS A 169 -2.82 -3.21 8.11
N LEU A 170 -3.47 -3.19 9.28
CA LEU A 170 -4.26 -2.05 9.75
C LEU A 170 -3.40 -0.78 9.92
N ILE A 171 -2.22 -0.90 10.54
CA ILE A 171 -1.31 0.25 10.73
C ILE A 171 -0.87 0.83 9.38
N GLN A 172 -0.47 -0.02 8.43
CA GLN A 172 -0.08 0.42 7.10
C GLN A 172 -1.26 1.02 6.33
N TYR A 173 -2.46 0.45 6.44
CA TYR A 173 -3.68 0.96 5.84
C TYR A 173 -4.01 2.38 6.33
N ILE A 174 -4.01 2.60 7.66
CA ILE A 174 -4.23 3.92 8.27
C ILE A 174 -3.17 4.92 7.80
N THR A 175 -1.90 4.51 7.81
CA THR A 175 -0.78 5.36 7.39
C THR A 175 -0.94 5.81 5.93
N LEU A 176 -1.25 4.87 5.04
CA LEU A 176 -1.54 5.16 3.64
C LEU A 176 -2.72 6.13 3.52
N TYR A 177 -3.86 5.83 4.14
CA TYR A 177 -5.05 6.68 4.10
C TYR A 177 -4.73 8.14 4.47
N MET A 178 -4.02 8.36 5.58
CA MET A 178 -3.67 9.71 6.03
C MET A 178 -2.82 10.47 4.99
N ASN A 179 -1.89 9.76 4.33
CA ASN A 179 -0.98 10.34 3.33
C ASN A 179 -1.62 10.58 1.96
N ILE A 180 -2.73 9.90 1.64
CA ILE A 180 -3.36 9.92 0.30
C ILE A 180 -4.83 10.38 0.31
N SER A 181 -5.35 10.78 1.47
CA SER A 181 -6.78 11.09 1.70
C SER A 181 -7.38 12.12 0.74
N GLU A 182 -6.58 13.01 0.15
CA GLU A 182 -7.05 14.02 -0.80
C GLU A 182 -7.03 13.56 -2.27
N CYS A 183 -6.43 12.40 -2.54
CA CYS A 183 -6.30 11.85 -3.89
C CYS A 183 -7.32 10.72 -4.12
N LYS A 184 -8.41 11.04 -4.83
CA LYS A 184 -9.47 10.08 -5.20
C LYS A 184 -8.94 8.82 -5.87
N SER A 185 -7.95 8.94 -6.75
CA SER A 185 -7.37 7.79 -7.46
C SER A 185 -6.58 6.87 -6.53
N TYR A 186 -5.87 7.41 -5.54
CA TYR A 186 -5.22 6.60 -4.52
C TYR A 186 -6.20 5.98 -3.54
N LEU A 187 -7.28 6.69 -3.18
CA LEU A 187 -8.36 6.10 -2.36
C LEU A 187 -9.00 4.89 -3.06
N LYS A 188 -9.19 4.96 -4.38
CA LYS A 188 -9.66 3.83 -5.19
C LYS A 188 -8.72 2.62 -5.11
N LEU A 189 -7.41 2.83 -5.23
CA LEU A 189 -6.41 1.76 -5.05
C LEU A 189 -6.44 1.18 -3.62
N LEU A 190 -6.57 2.05 -2.60
CA LEU A 190 -6.66 1.62 -1.21
C LEU A 190 -7.91 0.75 -0.97
N ASN A 191 -9.05 1.14 -1.56
CA ASN A 191 -10.30 0.38 -1.47
C ASN A 191 -10.24 -0.96 -2.20
N LYS A 192 -9.45 -1.07 -3.29
CA LYS A 192 -9.20 -2.33 -3.99
C LYS A 192 -8.42 -3.30 -3.11
N LEU A 193 -7.33 -2.83 -2.47
CA LEU A 193 -6.58 -3.65 -1.50
C LEU A 193 -7.41 -4.04 -0.28
N LYS A 194 -8.27 -3.13 0.20
CA LYS A 194 -9.25 -3.45 1.24
C LYS A 194 -10.19 -4.56 0.79
N GLY A 195 -10.71 -4.52 -0.44
CA GLY A 195 -11.57 -5.57 -0.99
C GLY A 195 -10.90 -6.94 -0.95
N ILE A 196 -9.65 -7.04 -1.42
CA ILE A 196 -8.87 -8.28 -1.37
C ILE A 196 -8.75 -8.81 0.07
N TYR A 197 -8.44 -7.93 1.03
CA TYR A 197 -8.32 -8.33 2.42
C TYR A 197 -9.66 -8.73 3.06
N ASP A 198 -10.74 -7.99 2.77
CA ASP A 198 -12.07 -8.28 3.29
C ASP A 198 -12.61 -9.61 2.75
N ASP A 199 -12.38 -9.90 1.48
CA ASP A 199 -12.80 -11.17 0.85
C ASP A 199 -12.08 -12.36 1.50
N PHE A 200 -10.76 -12.25 1.65
CA PHE A 200 -9.98 -13.23 2.40
C PHE A 200 -10.49 -13.38 3.84
N ARG A 201 -10.70 -12.27 4.55
CA ARG A 201 -11.12 -12.27 5.94
C ARG A 201 -12.47 -12.95 6.11
N ASN A 202 -13.44 -12.64 5.26
CA ASN A 202 -14.77 -13.21 5.31
C ASN A 202 -14.71 -14.71 5.00
N TYR A 203 -14.02 -15.11 3.94
CA TYR A 203 -13.78 -16.51 3.61
C TYR A 203 -13.16 -17.28 4.78
N ALA A 204 -12.09 -16.76 5.37
CA ALA A 204 -11.41 -17.41 6.49
C ALA A 204 -12.32 -17.57 7.72
N ILE A 205 -13.18 -16.58 8.02
CA ILE A 205 -14.13 -16.66 9.13
C ILE A 205 -15.25 -17.67 8.84
N GLU A 206 -15.80 -17.66 7.63
CA GLU A 206 -16.88 -18.56 7.20
C GLU A 206 -16.43 -20.02 7.22
N GLU A 207 -15.27 -20.31 6.64
CA GLU A 207 -14.71 -21.66 6.53
C GLU A 207 -14.41 -22.30 7.90
N ASN A 208 -14.07 -21.49 8.91
CA ASN A 208 -13.76 -22.00 10.25
C ASN A 208 -14.96 -21.94 11.22
N GLY A 209 -16.06 -21.29 10.83
CA GLY A 209 -17.22 -21.07 11.69
C GLY A 209 -16.88 -20.40 13.04
N SER A 210 -17.63 -20.73 14.09
CA SER A 210 -17.39 -20.20 15.45
C SER A 210 -16.25 -20.89 16.20
N LYS A 211 -15.48 -21.78 15.56
CA LYS A 211 -14.50 -22.63 16.23
C LYS A 211 -13.22 -21.89 16.60
N ASN A 212 -13.02 -20.65 16.14
CA ASN A 212 -11.80 -19.91 16.41
C ASN A 212 -12.00 -18.40 16.59
N ASN A 213 -10.92 -17.73 17.02
CA ASN A 213 -10.89 -16.30 17.27
C ASN A 213 -10.58 -15.48 15.99
N LEU A 214 -10.82 -15.99 14.79
CA LEU A 214 -10.41 -15.32 13.54
C LEU A 214 -11.03 -13.94 13.36
N ALA A 215 -12.32 -13.78 13.71
CA ALA A 215 -12.97 -12.47 13.64
C ALA A 215 -12.26 -11.40 14.49
N THR A 216 -11.64 -11.83 15.60
CA THR A 216 -10.86 -10.99 16.52
C THR A 216 -9.41 -10.84 16.07
N ASN A 217 -8.81 -11.89 15.51
CA ASN A 217 -7.42 -11.94 15.07
C ASN A 217 -7.21 -11.15 13.77
N LEU A 218 -8.11 -11.31 12.81
CA LEU A 218 -8.16 -10.57 11.55
C LEU A 218 -8.98 -9.29 11.75
N LYS A 219 -8.32 -8.22 12.16
CA LYS A 219 -8.92 -6.88 12.33
C LYS A 219 -9.49 -6.37 11.02
N LYS A 220 -10.63 -5.69 11.09
CA LYS A 220 -11.15 -4.90 9.96
C LYS A 220 -10.21 -3.76 9.63
N LEU A 221 -10.09 -3.42 8.35
CA LEU A 221 -9.36 -2.24 7.91
C LEU A 221 -10.25 -1.00 8.02
N THR A 222 -9.93 -0.13 8.97
CA THR A 222 -10.66 1.11 9.27
C THR A 222 -9.72 2.31 9.24
N LYS A 223 -10.30 3.51 9.14
CA LYS A 223 -9.58 4.77 9.33
C LYS A 223 -9.19 4.94 10.81
N ALA A 224 -8.34 5.94 11.10
CA ALA A 224 -7.91 6.25 12.47
C ALA A 224 -9.08 6.59 13.43
N ASN A 225 -10.19 7.13 12.90
CA ASN A 225 -11.41 7.41 13.66
C ASN A 225 -12.37 6.20 13.79
N GLY A 226 -11.96 5.01 13.32
CA GLY A 226 -12.78 3.80 13.34
C GLY A 226 -13.76 3.65 12.18
N GLU A 227 -13.92 4.66 11.33
CA GLU A 227 -14.83 4.61 10.18
C GLU A 227 -14.32 3.64 9.10
N GLU A 228 -15.20 2.79 8.59
CA GLU A 228 -14.91 1.82 7.54
C GLU A 228 -15.17 2.43 6.15
N MET A 229 -14.27 2.18 5.20
CA MET A 229 -14.44 2.60 3.80
C MET A 229 -15.04 1.47 2.97
N ASN A 230 -15.74 1.80 1.90
CA ASN A 230 -16.26 0.79 0.97
C ASN A 230 -15.12 0.06 0.24
N ALA A 231 -15.18 -1.26 0.20
CA ALA A 231 -14.33 -2.08 -0.68
C ALA A 231 -14.72 -1.89 -2.16
N VAL A 232 -13.75 -2.05 -3.06
CA VAL A 232 -14.01 -2.10 -4.51
C VAL A 232 -13.42 -3.39 -5.08
N ARG A 233 -14.19 -4.14 -5.87
CA ARG A 233 -13.78 -5.47 -6.39
C ARG A 233 -13.57 -5.51 -7.90
N GLY A 234 -14.16 -4.60 -8.68
CA GLY A 234 -13.98 -4.54 -10.13
C GLY A 234 -12.89 -3.57 -10.61
N PHE A 235 -12.77 -3.44 -11.93
CA PHE A 235 -11.92 -2.45 -12.59
C PHE A 235 -12.33 -1.01 -12.26
N ILE A 236 -11.33 -0.12 -12.16
CA ILE A 236 -11.55 1.31 -11.94
C ILE A 236 -10.61 2.12 -12.83
N SER A 237 -11.13 3.17 -13.47
CA SER A 237 -10.28 4.15 -14.14
C SER A 237 -9.55 5.07 -13.15
N TYR A 238 -8.26 5.32 -13.38
CA TYR A 238 -7.43 6.22 -12.58
C TYR A 238 -7.10 7.52 -13.31
N LYS A 239 -7.09 8.63 -12.57
CA LYS A 239 -6.65 9.95 -13.07
C LYS A 239 -5.90 10.69 -11.97
N PHE A 240 -4.61 10.93 -12.14
CA PHE A 240 -3.80 11.64 -11.15
C PHE A 240 -3.70 13.12 -11.51
N SER A 241 -4.21 13.97 -10.62
CA SER A 241 -3.97 15.40 -10.74
C SER A 241 -2.67 15.74 -10.02
N LYS A 242 -1.71 16.34 -10.73
CA LYS A 242 -0.38 16.66 -10.17
C LYS A 242 -0.47 17.47 -8.87
N LYS A 243 -1.44 18.39 -8.76
CA LYS A 243 -1.61 19.24 -7.57
C LYS A 243 -2.12 18.49 -6.33
N LYS A 244 -3.07 17.55 -6.47
CA LYS A 244 -3.69 16.87 -5.30
C LYS A 244 -3.07 15.52 -4.95
N CYS A 245 -2.52 14.81 -5.93
CA CYS A 245 -2.01 13.46 -5.74
C CYS A 245 -0.49 13.41 -5.58
N ASN A 246 0.23 14.48 -5.96
CA ASN A 246 1.69 14.54 -5.83
C ASN A 246 2.15 15.59 -4.80
N SER A 247 1.21 16.26 -4.13
CA SER A 247 1.51 17.07 -2.94
C SER A 247 1.72 16.12 -1.77
N LEU A 248 2.95 16.07 -1.27
CA LEU A 248 3.28 15.45 0.01
C LEU A 248 3.35 16.52 1.11
N ASP A 249 2.63 17.63 0.94
CA ASP A 249 2.63 18.71 1.93
C ASP A 249 2.17 18.11 3.26
N LYS A 250 3.10 18.05 4.23
CA LYS A 250 2.83 17.52 5.56
C LYS A 250 1.59 18.21 6.11
N LYS A 251 0.48 17.48 6.16
CA LYS A 251 -0.65 17.94 6.99
C LYS A 251 -0.26 17.73 8.44
N ASN A 252 -0.24 18.84 9.18
CA ASN A 252 -0.10 18.85 10.63
C ASN A 252 -1.04 17.81 11.25
N THR A 253 -0.45 16.79 11.88
CA THR A 253 -1.13 15.78 12.71
C THR A 253 -1.53 16.38 14.05
N ASN A 254 -2.38 17.41 14.03
CA ASN A 254 -3.18 17.74 15.20
C ASN A 254 -4.61 17.33 14.89
N PRO A 255 -5.15 16.30 15.55
CA PRO A 255 -6.59 16.09 15.60
C PRO A 255 -7.18 17.41 16.10
N LYS A 256 -8.02 18.08 15.31
CA LYS A 256 -8.91 19.09 15.88
C LYS A 256 -9.67 18.38 16.99
N LYS A 257 -9.51 18.84 18.24
CA LYS A 257 -10.39 18.45 19.34
C LYS A 257 -11.83 18.58 18.82
N PRO A 258 -12.72 17.61 19.11
CA PRO A 258 -14.12 17.77 18.76
C PRO A 258 -14.59 19.11 19.33
N ASP A 259 -15.21 19.92 18.47
CA ASP A 259 -15.85 21.17 18.89
C ASP A 259 -16.72 20.85 20.09
N LYS A 260 -16.45 21.52 21.22
CA LYS A 260 -17.35 21.48 22.37
C LYS A 260 -18.68 22.05 21.87
N SER A 261 -19.60 21.14 21.55
CA SER A 261 -21.03 21.41 21.46
C SER A 261 -21.40 22.32 22.62
N SER A 262 -21.99 23.47 22.26
CA SER A 262 -22.54 24.45 23.17
C SER A 262 -23.54 23.78 24.11
N LEU A 263 -23.13 23.49 25.33
CA LEU A 263 -24.03 23.34 26.45
C LEU A 263 -24.07 24.70 27.15
N GLN A 264 -25.08 25.49 26.79
CA GLN A 264 -25.50 26.67 27.55
C GLN A 264 -25.81 26.25 28.99
N PRO A 265 -25.24 26.92 30.00
CA PRO A 265 -25.85 26.95 31.32
C PRO A 265 -27.00 27.97 31.31
N SER A 266 -28.16 27.53 31.77
CA SER A 266 -29.35 28.35 31.99
C SER A 266 -29.03 29.58 32.84
N ASN A 267 -29.51 30.75 32.39
CA ASN A 267 -29.47 32.00 33.14
C ASN A 267 -30.52 32.02 34.27
N GLN A 268 -30.28 32.94 35.21
CA GLN A 268 -31.05 33.35 36.40
C GLN A 268 -30.56 32.68 37.71
N GLN A 269 -30.10 33.39 38.75
CA GLN A 269 -30.55 34.68 39.27
C GLN A 269 -29.43 35.59 39.83
N LYS A 270 -29.77 36.88 39.84
CA LYS A 270 -29.07 38.09 40.30
C LYS A 270 -28.58 38.04 41.75
N GLY A 271 -27.50 38.78 42.03
CA GLY A 271 -27.41 39.55 43.28
C GLY A 271 -26.00 39.86 43.81
N GLY A 272 -25.51 41.07 43.52
CA GLY A 272 -24.75 41.88 44.50
C GLY A 272 -23.23 41.68 44.58
N GLN A 273 -22.50 42.54 43.87
CA GLN A 273 -21.14 42.95 44.25
C GLN A 273 -21.16 43.66 45.60
N LYS A 274 -20.19 43.34 46.46
CA LYS A 274 -19.58 44.31 47.38
C LYS A 274 -18.07 44.05 47.43
N GLU A 275 -17.33 45.07 47.03
CA GLU A 275 -15.88 45.14 47.19
C GLU A 275 -15.49 45.33 48.66
N THR A 276 -14.31 44.80 48.94
CA THR A 276 -13.39 44.80 50.09
C THR A 276 -13.33 46.05 51.00
N PRO A 277 -12.80 45.91 52.24
CA PRO A 277 -11.41 46.31 52.46
C PRO A 277 -10.54 45.34 53.31
N PRO A 278 -9.20 45.43 53.22
CA PRO A 278 -8.20 44.56 53.88
C PRO A 278 -7.69 45.21 55.19
N PRO A 279 -6.52 44.85 55.79
CA PRO A 279 -5.72 43.62 55.88
C PRO A 279 -5.47 43.22 57.36
N GLN A 280 -4.97 42.02 57.66
CA GLN A 280 -4.13 41.85 58.87
C GLN A 280 -3.26 40.59 58.86
N LYS A 281 -1.95 40.82 59.06
CA LYS A 281 -0.96 39.83 59.50
C LYS A 281 -1.16 39.56 60.99
N SER A 282 -1.01 38.32 61.41
CA SER A 282 -0.39 37.98 62.70
C SER A 282 0.01 36.52 62.73
N GLU A 283 1.26 36.31 63.13
CA GLU A 283 1.90 35.04 63.45
C GLU A 283 1.36 34.43 64.76
N THR A 284 1.92 33.27 65.08
CA THR A 284 1.98 32.54 66.36
C THR A 284 0.81 31.59 66.68
N LYS A 285 1.10 30.28 66.62
CA LYS A 285 1.70 29.63 67.78
C LYS A 285 2.67 28.52 67.36
#